data_AF-X1UNW8-F1
#
_entry.id   AF-X1UNW8-F1
#
_cell.length_a   1.000
_cell.length_b   1.000
_cell.length_c   1.000
_cell.angle_alpha   90.00
_cell.angle_beta   90.00
_cell.angle_gamma   90.00
#
_symmetry.space_group_name_H-M   'P 1'
#
loop_
_entity.id
_entity.type
_entity.pdbx_description
1 polymer ?
#
loop_
_entity_poly.entity_id
_entity_poly.type
_entity_poly.pdbx_seq_one_letter_code
_entity_poly.pdbx_strand_id
1 'polypeptide(L)' 'MSVIPHTWKKCPENPVLKPTPGDWDREHVGHPSIVYLDGVFYLYYSEARPYAIGLATSPDGIHFTKYAGNPM' A
#
# COMPACT_ATOMS: atom_id res chain seq x y z
N MET A 1 -7.88 6.00 -35.52
CA MET A 1 -7.36 5.22 -34.38
C MET A 1 -8.56 4.70 -33.61
N SER A 2 -8.69 3.38 -33.44
CA SER A 2 -9.75 2.77 -32.62
C SER A 2 -9.20 2.55 -31.21
N VAL A 3 -9.89 3.05 -30.19
CA VAL A 3 -9.51 2.85 -28.79
C VAL A 3 -10.22 1.58 -28.30
N ILE A 4 -9.46 0.56 -27.87
CA ILE A 4 -10.03 -0.60 -27.19
C ILE A 4 -10.31 -0.18 -25.74
N PRO A 5 -11.57 -0.18 -25.27
CA PRO A 5 -11.87 0.15 -23.88
C PRO A 5 -11.27 -0.92 -22.96
N HIS A 6 -10.44 -0.51 -22.01
CA HIS A 6 -9.92 -1.40 -20.97
C HIS A 6 -10.88 -1.38 -19.79
N THR A 7 -11.50 -2.51 -19.49
CA THR A 7 -12.34 -2.65 -18.29
C THR A 7 -11.45 -3.00 -17.10
N TRP A 8 -11.39 -2.12 -16.12
CA TRP A 8 -10.74 -2.40 -14.85
C TRP A 8 -11.58 -3.38 -14.01
N LYS A 9 -10.93 -4.44 -13.51
CA LYS A 9 -11.53 -5.38 -12.54
C LYS A 9 -10.83 -5.20 -11.20
N LYS A 10 -11.61 -5.13 -10.12
CA LYS A 10 -11.06 -5.09 -8.76
C LYS A 10 -10.33 -6.41 -8.44
N CYS A 11 -9.16 -6.28 -7.82
CA CYS A 11 -8.44 -7.39 -7.20
C CYS A 11 -9.31 -8.01 -6.08
N PRO A 12 -9.57 -9.33 -6.10
CA PRO A 12 -10.32 -10.04 -5.05
C PRO A 12 -9.67 -9.95 -3.66
N GLU A 13 -8.36 -9.79 -3.60
CA GLU A 13 -7.55 -9.73 -2.37
C GLU A 13 -7.58 -8.34 -1.71
N ASN A 14 -8.32 -7.38 -2.27
CA ASN A 14 -8.49 -6.08 -1.67
C ASN A 14 -9.14 -6.14 -0.27
N PRO A 15 -8.69 -5.32 0.69
CA PRO A 15 -7.53 -4.43 0.61
C PRO A 15 -6.20 -5.20 0.79
N VAL A 16 -5.21 -4.87 -0.05
CA VAL A 16 -3.85 -5.47 -0.01
C VAL A 16 -3.00 -4.97 1.16
N LEU A 17 -3.41 -3.88 1.83
CA LEU A 17 -2.85 -3.38 3.07
C LEU A 17 -3.98 -2.89 3.97
N LYS A 18 -3.96 -3.24 5.26
CA LYS A 18 -4.98 -2.88 6.26
C LYS A 18 -4.38 -1.99 7.36
N PRO A 19 -5.18 -1.12 8.00
CA PRO A 19 -4.81 -0.47 9.26
C PRO A 19 -4.37 -1.48 10.33
N THR A 20 -3.42 -1.11 11.20
CA THR A 20 -3.03 -1.94 12.36
C THR A 20 -3.79 -1.46 13.60
N PRO A 21 -4.69 -2.28 14.19
CA PRO A 21 -5.36 -1.91 15.43
C PRO A 21 -4.37 -1.63 16.56
N GLY A 22 -4.51 -0.47 17.23
CA GLY A 22 -3.67 -0.09 18.37
C GLY A 22 -2.32 0.54 18.00
N ASP A 23 -2.03 0.72 16.71
CA ASP A 23 -0.78 1.33 16.24
C ASP A 23 -1.02 2.74 15.66
N TRP A 24 0.04 3.38 15.15
CA TRP A 24 -0.01 4.74 14.60
C TRP A 24 -0.94 4.86 13.38
N ASP A 25 -1.09 3.80 12.57
CA ASP A 25 -1.93 3.77 11.37
C ASP A 25 -3.30 3.11 11.58
N ARG A 26 -3.77 3.09 12.83
CA ARG A 26 -4.99 2.39 13.25
C ARG A 26 -6.28 2.87 12.59
N GLU A 27 -6.34 4.13 12.15
CA GLU A 27 -7.55 4.71 11.58
C GLU A 27 -7.62 4.54 10.05
N HIS A 28 -6.48 4.67 9.38
CA HIS A 28 -6.40 4.78 7.93
C HIS A 28 -5.03 4.38 7.36
N VAL A 29 -5.06 3.65 6.24
CA VAL A 29 -3.90 3.45 5.35
C VAL A 29 -4.22 4.06 3.99
N GLY A 30 -3.64 5.23 3.72
CA GLY A 30 -4.09 6.11 2.63
C GLY A 30 -2.96 6.56 1.72
N HIS A 31 -3.35 7.24 0.65
CA HIS A 31 -2.46 7.90 -0.31
C HIS A 31 -1.28 7.01 -0.75
N PRO A 32 -1.56 5.81 -1.31
CA PRO A 32 -0.50 4.87 -1.66
C PRO A 32 0.39 5.40 -2.79
N SER A 33 1.70 5.22 -2.64
CA SER A 33 2.70 5.42 -3.68
C SER A 33 3.60 4.20 -3.74
N ILE A 34 3.87 3.68 -4.93
CA ILE A 34 4.57 2.39 -5.10
C ILE A 34 5.80 2.55 -6.00
N VAL A 35 6.90 1.92 -5.59
CA VAL A 35 8.12 1.78 -6.38
C VAL A 35 8.41 0.29 -6.53
N TYR A 36 8.71 -0.17 -7.75
CA TYR A 36 9.22 -1.51 -7.99
C TYR A 36 10.72 -1.43 -8.28
N LEU A 37 11.53 -2.04 -7.42
CA LEU A 37 12.99 -2.00 -7.50
C LEU A 37 13.55 -3.37 -7.10
N ASP A 38 14.46 -3.92 -7.90
CA ASP A 38 15.18 -5.16 -7.63
C ASP A 38 14.30 -6.35 -7.21
N GLY A 39 13.12 -6.49 -7.85
CA GLY A 39 12.20 -7.58 -7.57
C GLY A 39 11.22 -7.33 -6.41
N VAL A 40 11.26 -6.15 -5.79
CA VAL A 40 10.47 -5.82 -4.60
C VAL A 40 9.59 -4.59 -4.86
N PHE A 41 8.32 -4.69 -4.47
CA PHE A 41 7.40 -3.57 -4.38
C PHE A 41 7.58 -2.87 -3.03
N TYR A 42 7.92 -1.59 -3.06
CA TYR A 42 7.97 -0.69 -1.91
C TYR A 42 6.73 0.20 -1.94
N LEU A 43 5.79 -0.05 -1.04
CA LEU A 43 4.55 0.71 -0.87
C LEU A 43 4.74 1.71 0.27
N TYR A 44 4.78 2.99 -0.08
CA TYR A 44 4.65 4.09 0.84
C TYR A 44 3.17 4.42 1.04
N TYR A 45 2.76 4.61 2.29
CA TYR A 45 1.39 4.97 2.65
C TYR A 45 1.40 6.01 3.75
N SER A 46 0.28 6.69 3.96
CA SER A 46 0.17 7.71 5.01
C SER A 46 -1.06 7.52 5.90
N GLU A 47 -0.91 8.02 7.12
CA GLU A 47 -1.98 8.35 8.04
C GLU A 47 -1.97 9.88 8.22
N ALA A 48 -3.14 10.47 8.48
CA ALA A 48 -3.28 11.91 8.73
C ALA A 48 -3.30 12.24 10.23
N ARG A 49 -3.48 11.24 11.11
CA ARG A 49 -3.59 11.40 12.56
C ARG A 49 -2.84 10.28 13.31
N PRO A 50 -1.50 10.33 13.40
CA PRO A 50 -0.60 11.46 13.09
C PRO A 50 -0.26 11.57 11.59
N TYR A 51 0.18 12.75 11.15
CA TYR A 51 0.78 12.91 9.81
C TYR A 51 2.12 12.18 9.75
N ALA A 52 2.10 10.98 9.19
CA ALA A 52 3.26 10.11 9.13
C ALA A 52 3.23 9.26 7.86
N ILE A 53 4.42 8.80 7.44
CA ILE A 53 4.59 7.91 6.30
C ILE A 53 5.02 6.54 6.82
N GLY A 54 4.35 5.50 6.35
CA GLY A 54 4.73 4.12 6.56
C GLY A 54 5.31 3.51 5.30
N LEU A 55 6.11 2.46 5.48
CA LEU A 55 6.63 1.62 4.42
C LEU A 55 6.09 0.20 4.58
N ALA A 56 5.73 -0.44 3.47
CA ALA A 56 5.49 -1.88 3.40
C ALA A 56 6.15 -2.46 2.14
N THR A 57 6.62 -3.70 2.21
CA THR A 57 7.29 -4.37 1.08
C THR A 57 6.54 -5.63 0.66
N SER A 58 6.57 -5.96 -0.64
CA SER A 58 5.97 -7.17 -1.19
C SER A 58 6.77 -7.71 -2.37
N PRO A 59 6.92 -9.04 -2.54
CA PRO A 59 7.48 -9.63 -3.76
C PRO A 59 6.47 -9.76 -4.90
N ASP A 60 5.16 -9.72 -4.61
CA ASP A 60 4.09 -10.01 -5.58
C ASP A 60 3.11 -8.84 -5.81
N GLY A 61 3.24 -7.76 -5.04
CA GLY A 61 2.38 -6.58 -5.13
C GLY A 61 0.98 -6.78 -4.56
N ILE A 62 0.72 -7.90 -3.88
CA ILE A 62 -0.58 -8.26 -3.28
C ILE A 62 -0.44 -8.50 -1.77
N HIS A 63 0.59 -9.21 -1.35
CA HIS A 63 0.85 -9.53 0.05
C HIS A 63 1.97 -8.64 0.60
N PHE A 64 1.60 -7.60 1.34
CA PHE A 64 2.55 -6.63 1.90
C PHE A 64 2.91 -6.92 3.35
N THR A 65 4.19 -6.74 3.69
CA THR A 65 4.71 -6.75 5.06
C THR A 65 5.10 -5.34 5.46
N LYS A 66 4.50 -4.80 6.54
CA LYS A 66 4.85 -3.46 7.07
C LYS A 66 6.27 -3.48 7.65
N TYR A 67 7.02 -2.41 7.40
CA TYR A 67 8.33 -2.20 8.00
C TYR A 67 8.20 -2.02 9.52
N ALA A 68 8.99 -2.76 10.30
CA ALA A 68 8.89 -2.76 11.75
C ALA A 68 9.28 -1.42 12.40
N GLY A 69 10.02 -0.57 11.67
CA GLY A 69 10.39 0.78 12.11
C GLY A 69 9.38 1.85 11.74
N ASN A 70 8.16 1.49 11.31
CA ASN A 70 7.12 2.46 11.02
C ASN A 70 6.60 3.15 12.32
N PRO A 71 6.15 4.41 12.23
CA PRO A 71 6.26 5.28 11.06
C PRO A 71 7.72 5.71 10.81
N MET A 72 8.07 6.00 9.55
CA MET A 72 9.39 6.51 9.15
C MET A 72 9.51 8.02 9.32
#